data_AF-A0A9I9DVS3-F1
#
_entry.id   AF-A0A9I9DVS3-F1
#
_cell.length_a   1.000
_cell.length_b   1.000
_cell.length_c   1.000
_cell.angle_alpha   90.00
_cell.angle_beta   90.00
_cell.angle_gamma   90.00
#
_symmetry.space_group_name_H-M   'P 1'
#
loop_
_entity.id
_entity.type
_entity.pdbx_description
1 polymer ?
#
loop_
_entity_poly.entity_id
_entity_poly.type
_entity_poly.pdbx_seq_one_letter_code
_entity_poly.pdbx_strand_id
1 'polypeptide(L)' 'MEEIQGNKMKFDMNKLVLTAGATAANEIIISCLVDPAEAFLVPTPYYPG' A
#
# COMPACT_ATOMS: atom_id res chain seq x y z
N MET A 1 -11.25 -8.07 -7.47
CA MET A 1 -11.19 -6.75 -6.79
C MET A 1 -12.15 -5.73 -7.42
N GLU A 2 -12.17 -5.58 -8.74
CA GLU A 2 -13.20 -4.79 -9.46
C GLU A 2 -14.62 -5.32 -9.22
N GLU A 3 -14.76 -6.64 -9.30
CA GLU A 3 -16.04 -7.35 -9.19
C GLU A 3 -16.66 -7.26 -7.78
N ILE A 4 -15.81 -7.23 -6.75
CA ILE A 4 -16.24 -7.12 -5.34
C ILE A 4 -16.81 -5.72 -5.03
N GLN A 5 -16.36 -4.69 -5.76
CA GLN A 5 -16.87 -3.32 -5.63
C GLN A 5 -17.94 -2.95 -6.68
N GLY A 6 -18.54 -3.94 -7.36
CA GLY A 6 -19.60 -3.72 -8.33
C GLY A 6 -19.16 -2.95 -9.58
N ASN A 7 -17.94 -3.20 -10.09
CA ASN A 7 -17.37 -2.55 -11.28
C ASN A 7 -17.26 -1.02 -11.21
N LYS A 8 -17.24 -0.43 -10.01
CA LYS A 8 -17.16 1.03 -9.82
C LYS A 8 -15.75 1.61 -9.91
N MET A 9 -14.71 0.79 -9.80
CA MET A 9 -13.31 1.23 -9.74
C MET A 9 -12.50 0.56 -10.84
N LYS A 10 -11.99 1.33 -11.79
CA LYS A 10 -11.05 0.83 -12.82
C LYS A 10 -9.62 0.85 -12.27
N PHE A 11 -8.91 -0.26 -12.41
CA PHE A 11 -7.48 -0.35 -12.09
C PHE A 11 -6.64 -0.26 -13.37
N ASP A 12 -5.62 0.60 -13.36
CA ASP A 12 -4.60 0.60 -14.41
C ASP A 12 -3.58 -0.48 -14.10
N MET A 13 -3.60 -1.57 -14.87
CA MET A 13 -2.72 -2.72 -14.65
C MET A 13 -1.23 -2.37 -14.77
N ASN A 14 -0.87 -1.29 -15.47
CA ASN A 14 0.53 -0.84 -15.55
C ASN A 14 1.03 -0.22 -14.24
N LYS A 15 0.12 0.12 -13.32
CA LYS A 15 0.43 0.66 -11.99
C LYS A 15 0.24 -0.38 -10.88
N LEU A 16 -0.10 -1.62 -11.24
CA LEU A 16 -0.24 -2.71 -10.28
C LEU A 16 1.07 -3.48 -10.17
N VAL A 17 1.64 -3.51 -8.97
CA VAL A 17 2.86 -4.27 -8.66
C VAL A 17 2.51 -5.39 -7.70
N LEU A 18 2.85 -6.63 -8.07
CA LEU A 18 2.67 -7.79 -7.21
C LEU A 18 3.85 -7.90 -6.24
N THR A 19 3.55 -8.10 -4.95
CA THR A 19 4.52 -8.24 -3.87
C THR A 19 4.31 -9.57 -3.12
N ALA A 20 5.28 -9.96 -2.29
CA ALA A 20 5.16 -11.11 -1.39
C ALA A 20 4.26 -10.81 -0.18
N GLY A 21 3.01 -10.40 -0.43
CA GLY A 21 2.03 -10.01 0.58
C GLY A 21 2.08 -8.53 0.97
N ALA A 22 1.18 -8.16 1.89
CA ALA A 22 0.99 -6.77 2.33
C ALA A 22 2.18 -6.23 3.13
N THR A 23 2.84 -7.06 3.93
CA THR A 23 4.04 -6.66 4.69
C THR A 23 5.15 -6.19 3.76
N ALA A 24 5.46 -6.97 2.73
CA ALA A 24 6.45 -6.57 1.72
C ALA A 24 6.04 -5.31 0.95
N ALA A 25 4.74 -5.13 0.68
CA ALA A 25 4.24 -3.92 0.04
C ALA A 25 4.45 -2.68 0.92
N ASN A 26 4.17 -2.78 2.23
CA ASN A 26 4.38 -1.69 3.18
C ASN A 26 5.86 -1.28 3.25
N GLU A 27 6.78 -2.24 3.35
CA GLU A 27 8.22 -1.95 3.38
C GLU A 27 8.71 -1.24 2.11
N ILE A 28 8.25 -1.69 0.93
CA ILE A 28 8.60 -1.05 -0.35
C ILE A 28 8.09 0.39 -0.39
N ILE A 29 6.83 0.62 -0.03
CA ILE A 29 6.22 1.96 -0.05
C ILE A 29 6.99 2.90 0.89
N ILE A 30 7.30 2.45 2.11
CA ILE A 30 8.06 3.24 3.08
C ILE A 30 9.43 3.60 2.52
N SER A 31 10.14 2.61 1.95
CA SER A 31 11.49 2.80 1.41
C SER A 31 11.52 3.71 0.18
N CYS A 32 10.47 3.73 -0.64
CA CYS A 32 10.42 4.54 -1.85
C CYS A 32 10.01 6.00 -1.61
N LEU A 33 9.30 6.28 -0.50
CA LEU A 33 8.66 7.58 -0.28
C LEU A 33 9.29 8.41 0.83
N VAL A 34 10.14 7.81 1.67
CA VAL A 34 10.68 8.46 2.87
C VAL A 34 12.18 8.24 2.96
N ASP A 35 12.90 9.34 3.22
CA ASP A 35 14.33 9.32 3.49
C ASP A 35 14.62 9.02 4.98
N PRO A 36 15.85 8.58 5.31
CA PRO A 36 16.26 8.47 6.71
C PRO A 36 16.02 9.79 7.46
N ALA A 37 15.40 9.68 8.64
CA ALA A 37 14.95 10.78 9.51
C ALA A 37 13.63 11.48 9.14
N GLU A 38 12.92 11.06 8.09
CA GLU A 38 11.51 11.43 7.90
C GLU A 38 10.56 10.39 8.52
N ALA A 39 9.27 10.72 8.60
CA ALA A 39 8.28 9.88 9.28
C ALA A 39 6.89 9.92 8.61
N PHE A 40 6.17 8.81 8.71
CA PHE A 40 4.75 8.74 8.37
C PHE A 40 3.87 8.99 9.59
N LEU A 41 2.73 9.64 9.38
CA LEU A 41 1.67 9.71 10.38
C LEU A 41 0.76 8.48 10.24
N VAL A 42 0.58 7.74 11.33
CA VAL A 42 -0.31 6.57 11.38
C VAL A 42 -1.44 6.84 12.39
N PRO A 43 -2.71 6.74 11.99
CA PRO A 43 -3.84 6.99 12.89
C PRO A 43 -3.96 5.89 13.95
N THR A 44 -4.33 6.26 15.18
CA THR A 44 -4.55 5.31 16.28
C THR A 44 -6.03 4.91 16.42
N PRO A 45 -6.37 3.64 16.70
CA PRO A 45 -5.46 2.49 16.82
C PRO A 45 -5.01 1.94 15.46
N TYR A 46 -3.81 1.36 15.40
CA TYR A 46 -3.24 0.80 14.17
C TYR A 46 -2.83 -0.66 14.33
N TYR A 47 -2.65 -1.35 13.21
CA TYR A 47 -2.09 -2.70 13.17
C TYR A 47 -0.60 -2.66 13.50
N PRO A 48 -0.12 -3.33 14.56
CA PRO A 48 1.24 -3.14 15.07
C PRO A 48 2.35 -3.84 14.25
N GLY A 49 2.02 -4.50 13.14
CA GLY A 49 2.97 -5.31 12.36
C GLY A 49 3.13 -4.86 10.91
#